data_AF-A0A932CW79-F1
#
_entry.id   AF-A0A932CW79-F1
#
_cell.length_a   1.000
_cell.length_b   1.000
_cell.length_c   1.000
_cell.angle_alpha   90.00
_cell.angle_beta   90.00
_cell.angle_gamma   90.00
#
_symmetry.space_group_name_H-M   'P 1'
#
loop_
_entity.id
_entity.type
_entity.pdbx_description
1 polymer ?
#
loop_
_entity_poly.entity_id
_entity_poly.type
_entity_poly.pdbx_seq_one_letter_code
_entity_poly.pdbx_strand_id
1 'polypeptide(L)'
;MKQSHKTLLLWILLIAMFFVIWNFFTDSPRAHEVPFSEFIADVRADRVREVVGKGGDTIGDYEYTRVDGGGHREKRVTTGLINEGTNTLLQEHHVEVSYEREESGTLWTSLLVTWLPMLLLLFVFFFFMRQLQSGGGKAMSFGKSRAKLLSDTHNKVTFQDVAGIDEAQDELEEIIAFLKDPKKFQRLGGRIPKGVLLMGPPGTGKTLLARAIAGEAGVPFFSISGSDFVEMFVGVGASRVRDLFEQGKKNAPCIIFIDEIDAVGRHRGAGLGGGHDEREQTLNQLLVEM
;
A
#
# COMPACT_ATOMS: atom_id res chain seq x y z
N MET A 1 1.28 10.24 -6.84
CA MET A 1 2.07 10.58 -5.62
C MET A 1 1.27 10.47 -4.29
N LYS A 2 0.24 9.60 -4.14
CA LYS A 2 -0.58 9.54 -2.90
C LYS A 2 -0.53 8.22 -2.10
N GLN A 3 0.19 7.19 -2.56
CA GLN A 3 0.37 5.93 -1.81
C GLN A 3 1.68 5.85 -1.02
N SER A 4 2.80 6.34 -1.57
CA SER A 4 4.12 6.25 -0.93
C SER A 4 4.20 6.97 0.43
N HIS A 5 3.54 8.14 0.57
CA HIS A 5 3.51 8.86 1.85
C HIS A 5 2.71 8.14 2.94
N LYS A 6 1.66 7.37 2.58
CA LYS A 6 0.87 6.62 3.56
C LYS A 6 1.66 5.43 4.12
N THR A 7 2.42 4.75 3.26
CA THR A 7 3.35 3.70 3.68
C THR A 7 4.50 4.27 4.51
N LEU A 8 5.08 5.40 4.11
CA LEU A 8 6.14 6.08 4.87
C LEU A 8 5.65 6.54 6.26
N LEU A 9 4.46 7.16 6.34
CA LEU A 9 3.87 7.59 7.62
C LEU A 9 3.61 6.41 8.56
N LEU A 10 3.19 5.26 8.02
CA LEU A 10 2.99 4.05 8.81
C LEU A 10 4.30 3.50 9.37
N TRP A 11 5.36 3.47 8.55
CA TRP A 11 6.70 3.09 9.01
C TRP A 11 7.24 4.03 10.09
N ILE A 12 7.06 5.34 9.91
CA ILE A 12 7.45 6.35 10.92
C ILE A 12 6.68 6.12 12.23
N LEU A 13 5.38 5.84 12.17
CA LEU A 13 4.55 5.58 13.35
C LEU A 13 5.01 4.31 14.09
N LEU A 14 5.31 3.23 13.37
CA LEU A 14 5.82 2.00 13.98
C LEU A 14 7.18 2.20 14.65
N ILE A 15 8.09 2.92 14.01
CA ILE A 15 9.41 3.25 14.58
C ILE A 15 9.24 4.13 15.83
N ALA A 16 8.38 5.14 15.78
CA ALA A 16 8.09 5.99 16.92
C ALA A 16 7.49 5.18 18.10
N MET A 17 6.55 4.29 17.83
CA MET A 17 5.96 3.41 18.84
C MET A 17 6.99 2.46 19.46
N PHE A 18 7.90 1.92 18.65
CA PHE A 18 9.02 1.11 19.15
C PHE A 18 9.92 1.93 20.08
N PHE A 19 10.29 3.16 19.71
CA PHE A 19 11.11 4.03 20.56
C PHE A 19 10.44 4.39 21.89
N VAL A 20 9.13 4.63 21.89
CA VAL A 20 8.36 4.91 23.12
C VAL A 20 8.36 3.69 24.04
N ILE A 21 8.08 2.50 23.50
CA ILE A 21 8.09 1.25 24.27
C ILE A 21 9.51 0.96 24.79
N TRP A 22 10.52 1.13 23.95
CA TRP A 22 11.92 0.94 24.33
C TRP A 22 12.34 1.87 25.47
N ASN A 23 11.98 3.14 25.39
CA ASN A 23 12.25 4.11 26.45
C ASN A 23 11.59 3.66 27.76
N PHE A 24 10.31 3.28 27.72
CA PHE A 24 9.58 2.83 28.90
C PHE A 24 10.17 1.58 29.57
N PHE A 25 10.83 0.69 28.80
CA PHE A 25 11.52 -0.49 29.33
C PHE A 25 12.94 -0.21 29.82
N THR A 26 13.57 0.90 29.40
CA THR A 26 14.97 1.20 29.72
C THR A 26 15.11 2.24 30.85
N ASP A 27 14.04 2.97 31.17
CA ASP A 27 13.99 4.00 32.21
C ASP A 27 13.88 3.41 33.64
N SER A 28 14.75 2.44 33.96
CA SER A 28 15.05 2.14 35.35
C SER A 28 15.94 3.26 35.89
N PRO A 29 15.56 4.00 36.95
CA PRO A 29 16.42 5.03 37.53
C PRO A 29 17.72 4.38 37.97
N ARG A 30 18.81 4.70 37.28
CA ARG A 30 20.15 4.21 37.63
C ARG A 30 20.51 4.75 39.01
N ALA A 31 20.43 3.91 40.03
CA ALA A 31 20.95 4.24 41.35
C ALA A 31 22.44 4.57 41.23
N HIS A 32 22.91 5.54 42.01
CA HIS A 32 24.31 5.96 41.95
C HIS A 32 25.18 4.82 42.49
N GLU A 33 26.00 4.22 41.63
CA GLU A 33 26.90 3.14 42.00
C GLU A 33 28.12 3.74 42.70
N VAL A 34 28.36 3.33 43.94
CA VAL A 34 29.47 3.81 44.77
C VAL A 34 30.41 2.66 45.15
N PRO A 35 31.73 2.89 45.25
CA PRO A 35 32.66 1.85 45.67
C PRO A 35 32.34 1.30 47.07
N PHE A 36 32.58 0.01 47.29
CA PHE A 36 32.30 -0.65 48.57
C PHE A 36 33.03 -0.01 49.77
N SER A 37 34.21 0.57 49.54
CA SER A 37 34.94 1.32 50.54
C SER A 37 34.21 2.57 51.01
N GLU A 38 33.47 3.25 50.12
CA GLU A 38 32.68 4.44 50.46
C GLU A 38 31.45 4.05 51.28
N PHE A 39 30.83 2.91 50.97
CA PHE A 39 29.75 2.35 51.79
C PHE A 39 30.20 2.04 53.23
N ILE A 40 31.35 1.36 53.39
CA ILE A 40 31.91 1.09 54.72
C ILE A 40 32.19 2.41 55.48
N ALA A 41 32.69 3.43 54.78
CA ALA A 41 32.94 4.74 55.38
C ALA A 41 31.63 5.43 55.81
N ASP A 42 30.55 5.29 55.03
CA ASP A 42 29.24 5.86 55.35
C ASP A 42 28.56 5.13 56.51
N VAL A 43 28.73 3.80 56.62
CA VAL A 43 28.26 3.00 57.77
C VAL A 43 28.98 3.41 59.05
N ARG A 44 30.32 3.51 59.02
CA ARG A 44 31.12 3.95 60.19
C ARG A 44 30.83 5.37 60.63
N ALA A 45 30.34 6.21 59.73
CA ALA A 45 29.98 7.60 60.00
C ALA A 45 28.52 7.76 60.51
N ASP A 46 27.82 6.65 60.80
CA ASP A 46 26.40 6.61 61.20
C ASP A 46 25.46 7.32 60.20
N ARG A 47 25.85 7.37 58.92
CA ARG A 47 25.06 8.01 57.85
C ARG A 47 24.09 7.06 57.16
N VAL A 48 24.05 5.80 57.60
CA VAL A 48 23.22 4.74 57.02
C VAL A 48 22.28 4.22 58.10
N ARG A 49 20.98 4.14 57.78
CA ARG A 49 19.96 3.65 58.73
C ARG A 49 19.40 2.29 58.35
N GLU A 50 19.26 2.04 57.06
CA GLU A 50 18.68 0.83 56.50
C GLU A 50 19.50 0.41 55.30
N VAL A 51 19.76 -0.89 55.23
CA VAL A 51 20.47 -1.53 54.12
C VAL A 51 19.65 -2.72 53.66
N VAL A 52 19.36 -2.75 52.37
CA VAL A 52 18.74 -3.90 51.72
C VAL A 52 19.80 -4.64 50.93
N GLY A 53 20.15 -5.85 51.37
CA GLY A 53 21.07 -6.74 50.66
C GLY A 53 20.32 -7.60 49.64
N LYS A 54 20.77 -7.57 48.39
CA LYS A 54 20.30 -8.40 47.27
C LYS A 54 21.50 -9.14 46.69
N GLY A 55 21.54 -10.48 46.73
CA GLY A 55 22.67 -11.23 46.15
C GLY A 55 22.91 -12.64 46.71
N GLY A 56 24.00 -13.27 46.24
CA GLY A 56 24.36 -14.66 46.54
C GLY A 56 25.25 -14.84 47.78
N ASP A 57 25.74 -16.06 48.02
CA ASP A 57 26.40 -16.48 49.27
C ASP A 57 27.75 -15.79 49.59
N THR A 58 28.41 -15.08 48.66
CA THR A 58 29.75 -14.49 48.90
C THR A 58 29.89 -13.02 48.48
N ILE A 59 29.12 -12.58 47.47
CA ILE A 59 29.12 -11.21 46.95
C ILE A 59 27.66 -10.81 46.75
N GLY A 60 27.29 -9.62 47.21
CA GLY A 60 25.95 -9.07 47.04
C GLY A 60 25.94 -7.57 46.85
N ASP A 61 24.84 -7.11 46.29
CA ASP A 61 24.53 -5.70 46.10
C ASP A 61 23.80 -5.18 47.34
N TYR A 62 24.28 -4.06 47.87
CA TYR A 62 23.68 -3.35 48.99
C TYR A 62 23.05 -2.06 48.47
N GLU A 63 21.73 -1.94 48.59
CA GLU A 63 21.00 -0.69 48.39
C GLU A 63 20.85 -0.01 49.75
N TYR A 64 21.36 1.21 49.88
CA TYR A 64 21.31 1.96 51.14
C TYR A 64 20.98 3.43 50.91
N THR A 65 20.33 4.04 51.91
CA THR A 65 20.01 5.47 51.88
C THR A 65 20.97 6.22 52.79
N ARG A 66 21.80 7.06 52.20
CA ARG A 66 22.67 7.97 52.96
C ARG A 66 21.86 9.16 53.45
N VAL A 67 22.01 9.50 54.73
CA VAL A 67 21.43 10.70 55.35
C VAL A 67 22.57 11.66 55.68
N ASP A 68 22.70 12.74 54.92
CA ASP A 68 23.67 13.79 55.24
C ASP A 68 23.12 14.74 56.30
N GLY A 69 24.02 15.44 57.03
CA GLY A 69 23.68 16.38 58.11
C GLY A 69 22.76 17.56 57.72
N GLY A 70 22.45 17.71 56.43
CA GLY A 70 21.44 18.63 55.89
C GLY A 70 20.09 17.98 55.54
N GLY A 71 19.83 16.74 55.97
CA GLY A 71 18.55 16.03 55.76
C GLY A 71 18.32 15.50 54.34
N HIS A 72 19.31 15.61 53.44
CA HIS A 72 19.24 15.03 52.11
C HIS A 72 19.39 13.51 52.19
N ARG A 73 18.44 12.81 51.56
CA ARG A 73 18.42 11.35 51.43
C ARG A 73 18.79 10.98 50.01
N GLU A 74 19.90 10.27 49.84
CA GLU A 74 20.34 9.79 48.53
C GLU A 74 20.39 8.26 48.53
N LYS A 75 19.76 7.65 47.52
CA LYS A 75 19.81 6.20 47.30
C LYS A 75 21.09 5.84 46.56
N ARG A 76 21.89 4.96 47.15
CA ARG A 76 23.16 4.49 46.61
C ARG A 76 23.16 2.96 46.55
N VAL A 77 23.83 2.42 45.55
CA VAL A 77 24.02 0.97 45.39
C VAL A 77 25.52 0.68 45.39
N THR A 78 25.92 -0.38 46.08
CA THR A 78 27.31 -0.85 46.06
C THR A 78 27.36 -2.36 45.98
N THR A 79 28.36 -2.91 45.29
CA THR A 79 28.61 -4.36 45.25
C THR A 79 29.76 -4.70 46.17
N GLY A 80 29.53 -5.60 47.12
CA GLY A 80 30.46 -5.88 48.21
C GLY A 80 30.50 -7.34 48.66
N LEU A 81 31.51 -7.66 49.47
CA LEU A 81 31.63 -8.99 50.09
C LEU A 81 30.56 -9.13 51.19
N ILE A 82 29.80 -10.22 51.17
CA ILE A 82 28.95 -10.61 52.30
C ILE A 82 29.80 -11.53 53.18
N ASN A 83 30.37 -10.96 54.25
CA ASN A 83 31.15 -11.71 55.23
C ASN A 83 30.73 -11.36 56.66
N GLU A 84 31.13 -12.20 57.62
CA GLU A 84 30.84 -11.97 59.04
C GLU A 84 31.31 -10.58 59.51
N GLY A 85 32.44 -10.08 59.00
CA GLY A 85 32.98 -8.76 59.34
C GLY A 85 32.12 -7.58 58.86
N THR A 86 31.36 -7.73 57.78
CA THR A 86 30.44 -6.70 57.28
C THR A 86 29.14 -6.74 58.08
N ASN A 87 28.66 -7.94 58.42
CA ASN A 87 27.46 -8.12 59.24
C ASN A 87 27.67 -7.61 60.68
N THR A 88 28.84 -7.86 61.28
CA THR A 88 29.17 -7.32 62.61
C THR A 88 29.28 -5.80 62.61
N LEU A 89 29.87 -5.20 61.57
CA LEU A 89 29.96 -3.75 61.42
C LEU A 89 28.58 -3.10 61.30
N LEU A 90 27.66 -3.71 60.55
CA LEU A 90 26.28 -3.22 60.41
C LEU A 90 25.49 -3.34 61.72
N GLN A 91 25.71 -4.42 62.49
CA GLN A 91 25.09 -4.62 63.80
C GLN A 91 25.63 -3.66 64.88
N GLU A 92 26.93 -3.38 64.89
CA GLU A 92 27.59 -2.48 65.84
C GLU A 92 27.09 -1.03 65.69
N HIS A 93 26.79 -0.61 64.46
CA HIS A 93 26.24 0.70 64.14
C HIS A 93 24.70 0.74 64.08
N HIS A 94 24.01 -0.30 64.59
CA HIS A 94 22.54 -0.39 64.65
C HIS A 94 21.82 -0.19 63.30
N VAL A 95 22.42 -0.62 62.20
CA VAL A 95 21.81 -0.54 60.87
C VAL A 95 20.82 -1.68 60.70
N GLU A 96 19.58 -1.37 60.30
CA GLU A 96 18.58 -2.39 60.00
C GLU A 96 18.91 -3.06 58.66
N VAL A 97 19.16 -4.37 58.69
CA VAL A 97 19.54 -5.15 57.51
C VAL A 97 18.38 -6.03 57.09
N SER A 98 17.85 -5.80 55.89
CA SER A 98 16.87 -6.67 55.25
C SER A 98 17.53 -7.42 54.09
N TYR A 99 17.38 -8.74 54.06
CA TYR A 99 17.85 -9.56 52.94
C TYR A 99 16.66 -9.95 52.07
N GLU A 100 16.64 -9.45 50.84
CA GLU A 100 15.74 -9.93 49.82
C GLU A 100 16.48 -11.00 49.01
N ARG A 101 16.01 -12.26 49.07
CA ARG A 101 16.45 -13.24 48.08
C ARG A 101 16.04 -12.70 46.72
N GLU A 102 16.97 -12.69 45.76
CA GLU A 102 16.60 -12.55 44.36
C GLU A 102 15.58 -13.65 44.08
N GLU A 103 14.29 -13.28 44.01
CA GLU A 103 13.31 -14.12 43.35
C GLU A 103 13.81 -14.23 41.92
N SER A 104 14.49 -15.35 41.65
CA SER A 104 14.81 -15.79 40.31
C SER A 104 13.48 -15.90 39.58
N GLY A 105 13.05 -14.79 38.97
CA GLY A 105 11.95 -14.76 38.04
C GLY A 105 12.21 -15.94 37.10
N THR A 106 11.32 -16.94 37.18
CA THR A 106 11.45 -18.18 36.43
C THR A 106 11.84 -17.79 35.01
N LEU A 107 12.96 -18.26 34.45
CA LEU A 107 13.51 -17.75 33.18
C LEU A 107 12.46 -17.56 32.07
N TRP A 108 11.38 -18.34 32.11
CA TRP A 108 10.16 -18.20 31.33
C TRP A 108 9.39 -16.86 31.48
N THR A 109 9.22 -16.32 32.69
CA THR A 109 8.58 -15.01 32.92
C THR A 109 9.41 -13.89 32.33
N SER A 110 10.74 -13.91 32.51
CA SER A 110 11.65 -12.94 31.90
C SER A 110 11.63 -13.03 30.38
N LEU A 111 11.70 -14.24 29.80
CA LEU A 111 11.59 -14.42 28.35
C LEU A 111 10.23 -13.94 27.83
N LEU A 112 9.13 -14.23 28.50
CA LEU A 112 7.80 -13.80 28.05
C LEU A 112 7.68 -12.27 28.10
N VAL A 113 8.09 -11.63 29.20
CA VAL A 113 8.02 -10.17 29.34
C VAL A 113 8.92 -9.44 28.33
N THR A 114 10.11 -9.97 28.05
CA THR A 114 11.03 -9.38 27.05
C THR A 114 10.57 -9.62 25.61
N TRP A 115 10.02 -10.79 25.29
CA TRP A 115 9.67 -11.15 23.92
C TRP A 115 8.23 -10.77 23.53
N LEU A 116 7.30 -10.65 24.48
CA LEU A 116 5.90 -10.28 24.21
C LEU A 116 5.77 -8.96 23.44
N PRO A 117 6.49 -7.87 23.78
CA PRO A 117 6.44 -6.63 22.99
C PRO A 117 6.94 -6.82 21.56
N MET A 118 8.01 -7.61 21.37
CA MET A 118 8.60 -7.88 20.05
C MET A 118 7.66 -8.71 19.17
N LEU A 119 7.03 -9.74 19.76
CA LEU A 119 6.07 -10.60 19.07
C LEU A 119 4.78 -9.86 18.70
N LEU A 120 4.28 -8.98 19.59
CA LEU A 120 3.12 -8.14 19.31
C LEU A 120 3.41 -7.19 18.13
N LEU A 121 4.60 -6.59 18.08
CA LEU A 121 5.02 -5.73 16.98
C LEU A 121 5.08 -6.52 15.65
N LEU A 122 5.65 -7.73 15.67
CA LEU A 122 5.74 -8.60 14.49
C LEU A 122 4.36 -9.05 14.02
N PHE A 123 3.44 -9.36 14.93
CA PHE A 123 2.06 -9.70 14.63
C PHE A 123 1.31 -8.54 13.94
N VAL A 124 1.40 -7.33 14.52
CA VAL A 124 0.79 -6.12 13.94
C VAL A 124 1.41 -5.83 12.56
N PHE A 125 2.73 -5.96 12.43
CA PHE A 125 3.43 -5.79 11.16
C PHE A 125 2.92 -6.75 10.08
N PHE A 126 2.78 -8.04 10.40
CA PHE A 126 2.26 -9.04 9.46
C PHE A 126 0.80 -8.78 9.08
N PHE A 127 -0.04 -8.39 10.04
CA PHE A 127 -1.44 -8.03 9.79
C PHE A 127 -1.57 -6.84 8.84
N PHE A 128 -0.76 -5.79 9.02
CA PHE A 128 -0.76 -4.62 8.12
C PHE A 128 -0.21 -4.95 6.73
N MET A 129 0.83 -5.79 6.62
CA MET A 129 1.35 -6.25 5.32
C MET A 129 0.28 -6.98 4.52
N ARG A 130 -0.50 -7.83 5.18
CA ARG A 130 -1.64 -8.52 4.56
C ARG A 130 -2.74 -7.54 4.11
N GLN A 131 -3.01 -6.48 4.89
CA GLN A 131 -4.00 -5.46 4.53
C GLN A 131 -3.54 -4.58 3.35
N LEU A 132 -2.25 -4.25 3.27
CA LEU A 132 -1.68 -3.47 2.17
C LEU A 132 -1.64 -4.26 0.86
N GLN A 133 -1.33 -5.57 0.88
CA GLN A 133 -1.37 -6.41 -0.32
C GLN A 133 -2.81 -6.63 -0.84
N SER A 134 -3.81 -6.70 0.03
CA SER A 134 -5.23 -6.78 -0.38
C SER A 134 -5.74 -5.51 -1.10
N GLY A 135 -5.00 -4.40 -1.05
CA GLY A 135 -5.29 -3.16 -1.81
C GLY A 135 -4.40 -2.93 -3.04
N GLY A 136 -3.41 -3.80 -3.27
CA GLY A 136 -2.33 -3.61 -4.25
C GLY A 136 -2.70 -3.86 -5.71
N GLY A 137 -3.85 -4.48 -6.00
CA GLY A 137 -4.29 -4.76 -7.38
C GLY A 137 -4.75 -3.54 -8.18
N LYS A 138 -5.05 -2.41 -7.53
CA LYS A 138 -5.59 -1.21 -8.20
C LYS A 138 -4.53 -0.30 -8.82
N ALA A 139 -3.27 -0.37 -8.41
CA ALA A 139 -2.21 0.46 -8.98
C ALA A 139 -1.72 -0.08 -10.34
N MET A 140 -1.73 -1.40 -10.53
CA MET A 140 -1.36 -2.06 -11.80
C MET A 140 -2.51 -2.12 -12.83
N SER A 141 -3.73 -1.74 -12.45
CA SER A 141 -4.89 -1.72 -13.36
C SER A 141 -5.12 -0.37 -14.04
N PHE A 142 -4.26 0.64 -13.81
CA PHE A 142 -4.43 1.98 -14.40
C PHE A 142 -4.25 2.00 -15.93
N GLY A 143 -3.46 1.06 -16.48
CA GLY A 143 -3.19 0.95 -17.92
C GLY A 143 -4.10 0.00 -18.70
N LYS A 144 -5.01 -0.72 -18.04
CA LYS A 144 -5.96 -1.63 -18.70
C LYS A 144 -7.17 -0.87 -19.22
N SER A 145 -7.58 -1.17 -20.44
CA SER A 145 -8.78 -0.66 -21.08
C SER A 145 -10.01 -1.06 -20.28
N ARG A 146 -10.89 -0.08 -19.97
CA ARG A 146 -12.21 -0.31 -19.38
C ARG A 146 -13.27 -0.63 -20.44
N ALA A 147 -12.86 -1.01 -21.65
CA ALA A 147 -13.79 -1.33 -22.72
C ALA A 147 -14.77 -2.41 -22.25
N LYS A 148 -16.04 -2.05 -22.26
CA LYS A 148 -17.11 -2.94 -21.81
C LYS A 148 -17.33 -3.96 -22.92
N LEU A 149 -16.77 -5.16 -22.76
CA LEU A 149 -17.08 -6.29 -23.63
C LEU A 149 -18.55 -6.63 -23.41
N LEU A 150 -19.39 -6.31 -24.39
CA LEU A 150 -20.79 -6.73 -24.40
C LEU A 150 -20.82 -8.20 -24.83
N SER A 151 -20.64 -9.11 -23.88
CA SER A 151 -20.74 -10.55 -24.14
C SER A 151 -22.20 -10.97 -24.23
N ASP A 152 -22.66 -11.12 -25.47
CA ASP A 152 -23.73 -11.97 -26.03
C ASP A 152 -25.02 -12.31 -25.24
N THR A 153 -25.34 -11.63 -24.14
CA THR A 153 -26.43 -12.06 -23.25
C THR A 153 -27.24 -10.85 -22.80
N HIS A 154 -28.17 -10.39 -23.65
CA HIS A 154 -29.59 -10.14 -23.32
C HIS A 154 -30.33 -9.13 -24.21
N ASN A 155 -29.69 -8.38 -25.12
CA ASN A 155 -30.38 -7.49 -26.07
C ASN A 155 -29.51 -7.24 -27.31
N LYS A 156 -29.63 -8.12 -28.32
CA LYS A 156 -29.03 -7.87 -29.65
C LYS A 156 -29.90 -6.84 -30.35
N VAL A 157 -29.37 -5.63 -30.51
CA VAL A 157 -29.96 -4.61 -31.38
C VAL A 157 -29.65 -5.03 -32.82
N THR A 158 -30.63 -4.98 -33.70
CA THR A 158 -30.54 -5.33 -35.13
C THR A 158 -30.97 -4.13 -35.99
N PHE A 159 -30.88 -4.23 -37.32
CA PHE A 159 -31.35 -3.14 -38.19
C PHE A 159 -32.85 -2.89 -38.08
N GLN A 160 -33.63 -3.89 -37.66
CA GLN A 160 -35.07 -3.72 -37.40
C GLN A 160 -35.36 -2.74 -36.25
N ASP A 161 -34.38 -2.53 -35.36
CA ASP A 161 -34.50 -1.62 -34.21
C ASP A 161 -34.06 -0.18 -34.54
N VAL A 162 -33.62 0.09 -35.77
CA VAL A 162 -33.11 1.39 -36.21
C VAL A 162 -33.94 1.89 -37.40
N ALA A 163 -34.70 2.96 -37.20
CA ALA A 163 -35.56 3.52 -38.24
C ALA A 163 -34.84 4.60 -39.07
N GLY A 164 -35.19 4.71 -40.35
CA GLY A 164 -34.76 5.82 -41.22
C GLY A 164 -33.28 5.77 -41.60
N ILE A 165 -32.73 4.57 -41.78
CA ILE A 165 -31.33 4.33 -42.15
C ILE A 165 -31.20 3.65 -43.51
N ASP A 166 -32.22 3.73 -44.37
CA ASP A 166 -32.29 2.95 -45.61
C ASP A 166 -31.05 3.17 -46.50
N GLU A 167 -30.56 4.41 -46.64
CA GLU A 167 -29.33 4.67 -47.42
C GLU A 167 -28.07 4.13 -46.75
N ALA A 168 -27.97 4.23 -45.42
CA ALA A 168 -26.81 3.73 -44.67
C ALA A 168 -26.80 2.19 -44.60
N GLN A 169 -27.98 1.56 -44.62
CA GLN A 169 -28.12 0.12 -44.60
C GLN A 169 -27.49 -0.52 -45.84
N ASP A 170 -27.76 0.04 -47.03
CA ASP A 170 -27.20 -0.45 -48.30
C ASP A 170 -25.65 -0.39 -48.30
N GLU A 171 -25.07 0.70 -47.80
CA GLU A 171 -23.61 0.85 -47.70
C GLU A 171 -22.97 -0.10 -46.66
N LEU A 172 -23.69 -0.36 -45.56
CA LEU A 172 -23.19 -1.18 -44.45
C LEU A 172 -23.42 -2.68 -44.66
N GLU A 173 -24.32 -3.07 -45.58
CA GLU A 173 -24.61 -4.47 -45.88
C GLU A 173 -23.37 -5.22 -46.38
N GLU A 174 -22.53 -4.58 -47.21
CA GLU A 174 -21.25 -5.16 -47.66
C GLU A 174 -20.31 -5.45 -46.49
N ILE A 175 -20.22 -4.53 -45.53
CA ILE A 175 -19.37 -4.66 -44.34
C ILE A 175 -19.87 -5.81 -43.46
N ILE A 176 -21.19 -5.93 -43.28
CA ILE A 176 -21.80 -7.02 -42.51
C ILE A 176 -21.57 -8.36 -43.20
N ALA A 177 -21.76 -8.44 -44.52
CA ALA A 177 -21.52 -9.65 -45.29
C ALA A 177 -20.05 -10.10 -45.15
N PHE A 178 -19.12 -9.15 -45.14
CA PHE A 178 -17.71 -9.43 -44.89
C PHE A 178 -17.49 -10.00 -43.48
N LEU A 179 -18.05 -9.37 -42.45
CA LEU A 179 -17.87 -9.81 -41.06
C LEU A 179 -18.44 -11.21 -40.82
N LYS A 180 -19.51 -11.59 -41.54
CA LYS A 180 -20.12 -12.93 -41.50
C LYS A 180 -19.27 -14.00 -42.18
N ASP A 181 -18.71 -13.72 -43.36
CA ASP A 181 -17.86 -14.68 -44.11
C ASP A 181 -16.57 -14.03 -44.63
N PRO A 182 -15.59 -13.76 -43.76
CA PRO A 182 -14.35 -13.10 -44.16
C PRO A 182 -13.52 -13.93 -45.16
N LYS A 183 -13.68 -15.27 -45.16
CA LYS A 183 -12.92 -16.18 -46.03
C LYS A 183 -13.35 -16.07 -47.48
N LYS A 184 -14.65 -15.90 -47.75
CA LYS A 184 -15.19 -15.73 -49.11
C LYS A 184 -14.58 -14.50 -49.80
N PHE A 185 -14.55 -13.37 -49.12
CA PHE A 185 -14.02 -12.12 -49.67
C PHE A 185 -12.50 -12.12 -49.82
N GLN A 186 -11.76 -12.72 -48.87
CA GLN A 186 -10.30 -12.87 -49.01
C GLN A 186 -9.90 -13.72 -50.22
N ARG A 187 -10.66 -14.78 -50.53
CA ARG A 187 -10.42 -15.62 -51.72
C ARG A 187 -10.61 -14.88 -53.04
N LEU A 188 -11.51 -13.89 -53.04
CA LEU A 188 -11.77 -13.03 -54.20
C LEU A 188 -10.77 -11.86 -54.29
N GLY A 189 -9.80 -11.76 -53.36
CA GLY A 189 -8.84 -10.66 -53.31
C GLY A 189 -9.40 -9.37 -52.72
N GLY A 190 -10.59 -9.42 -52.12
CA GLY A 190 -11.23 -8.26 -51.49
C GLY A 190 -10.46 -7.82 -50.24
N ARG A 191 -10.26 -6.50 -50.10
CA ARG A 191 -9.73 -5.87 -48.89
C ARG A 191 -10.87 -5.28 -48.07
N ILE A 192 -10.85 -5.53 -46.78
CA ILE A 192 -11.84 -4.97 -45.85
C ILE A 192 -11.59 -3.47 -45.70
N PRO A 193 -12.64 -2.63 -45.78
CA PRO A 193 -12.57 -1.29 -45.22
C PRO A 193 -12.12 -1.37 -43.76
N LYS A 194 -11.00 -0.74 -43.41
CA LYS A 194 -10.43 -0.82 -42.05
C LYS A 194 -11.20 -0.03 -41.00
N GLY A 195 -12.10 0.87 -41.41
CA GLY A 195 -12.90 1.68 -40.50
C GLY A 195 -14.00 2.43 -41.25
N VAL A 196 -15.05 2.78 -40.51
CA VAL A 196 -16.17 3.60 -40.95
C VAL A 196 -16.29 4.77 -39.97
N LEU A 197 -16.43 5.99 -40.49
CA LEU A 197 -16.65 7.19 -39.69
C LEU A 197 -18.12 7.61 -39.83
N LEU A 198 -18.90 7.46 -38.75
CA LEU A 198 -20.27 7.92 -38.70
C LEU A 198 -20.32 9.40 -38.29
N MET A 199 -20.78 10.28 -39.17
CA MET A 199 -20.91 11.72 -38.90
C MET A 199 -22.37 12.16 -38.96
N GLY A 200 -22.74 13.10 -38.09
CA GLY A 200 -24.06 13.72 -38.09
C GLY A 200 -24.39 14.41 -36.76
N PRO A 201 -25.49 15.16 -36.68
CA PRO A 201 -25.93 15.84 -35.45
C PRO A 201 -26.05 14.89 -34.23
N PRO A 202 -25.94 15.39 -32.99
CA PRO A 202 -26.19 14.55 -31.82
C PRO A 202 -27.64 14.01 -31.82
N GLY A 203 -27.84 12.79 -31.32
CA GLY A 203 -29.17 12.18 -31.24
C GLY A 203 -29.66 11.45 -32.51
N THR A 204 -28.89 11.40 -33.59
CA THR A 204 -29.26 10.69 -34.84
C THR A 204 -29.03 9.17 -34.83
N GLY A 205 -28.89 8.56 -33.65
CA GLY A 205 -28.76 7.10 -33.55
C GLY A 205 -27.43 6.48 -33.98
N LYS A 206 -26.33 7.25 -34.14
CA LYS A 206 -25.00 6.71 -34.52
C LYS A 206 -24.54 5.52 -33.66
N THR A 207 -24.62 5.66 -32.34
CA THR A 207 -24.26 4.60 -31.38
C THR A 207 -25.22 3.40 -31.48
N LEU A 208 -26.48 3.64 -31.81
CA LEU A 208 -27.49 2.58 -31.99
C LEU A 208 -27.21 1.80 -33.29
N LEU A 209 -26.92 2.51 -34.39
CA LEU A 209 -26.53 1.94 -35.67
C LEU A 209 -25.28 1.08 -35.53
N ALA A 210 -24.24 1.55 -34.83
CA ALA A 210 -23.02 0.77 -34.60
C ALA A 210 -23.28 -0.54 -33.85
N ARG A 211 -24.20 -0.53 -32.88
CA ARG A 211 -24.64 -1.75 -32.17
C ARG A 211 -25.43 -2.68 -33.08
N ALA A 212 -26.29 -2.12 -33.94
CA ALA A 212 -27.07 -2.87 -34.91
C ALA A 212 -26.19 -3.60 -35.92
N ILE A 213 -25.12 -2.95 -36.44
CA ILE A 213 -24.15 -3.60 -37.33
C ILE A 213 -23.51 -4.83 -36.67
N ALA A 214 -23.10 -4.70 -35.40
CA ALA A 214 -22.52 -5.81 -34.65
C ALA A 214 -23.52 -6.95 -34.39
N GLY A 215 -24.77 -6.59 -34.07
CA GLY A 215 -25.86 -7.53 -33.87
C GLY A 215 -26.21 -8.30 -35.15
N GLU A 216 -26.29 -7.60 -36.28
CA GLU A 216 -26.52 -8.18 -37.60
C GLU A 216 -25.39 -9.12 -38.01
N ALA A 217 -24.13 -8.71 -37.82
CA ALA A 217 -22.96 -9.52 -38.13
C ALA A 217 -22.75 -10.68 -37.14
N GLY A 218 -23.33 -10.61 -35.95
CA GLY A 218 -23.16 -11.62 -34.90
C GLY A 218 -21.74 -11.66 -34.32
N VAL A 219 -21.04 -10.52 -34.29
CA VAL A 219 -19.65 -10.41 -33.83
C VAL A 219 -19.54 -9.66 -32.50
N PRO A 220 -18.48 -9.88 -31.68
CA PRO A 220 -18.26 -9.12 -30.46
C PRO A 220 -18.18 -7.61 -30.71
N PHE A 221 -18.82 -6.84 -29.83
CA PHE A 221 -18.84 -5.37 -29.87
C PHE A 221 -18.11 -4.78 -28.68
N PHE A 222 -16.99 -4.11 -28.95
CA PHE A 222 -16.24 -3.34 -27.96
C PHE A 222 -16.61 -1.86 -28.11
N SER A 223 -17.01 -1.21 -27.02
CA SER A 223 -17.37 0.21 -27.01
C SER A 223 -16.54 0.96 -25.99
N ILE A 224 -16.01 2.11 -26.40
CA ILE A 224 -15.27 3.06 -25.57
C ILE A 224 -15.61 4.49 -25.99
N SER A 225 -15.61 5.44 -25.06
CA SER A 225 -15.73 6.86 -25.40
C SER A 225 -14.36 7.43 -25.74
N GLY A 226 -14.29 8.32 -26.74
CA GLY A 226 -13.10 9.07 -27.10
C GLY A 226 -12.58 9.92 -25.95
N SER A 227 -13.48 10.39 -25.08
CA SER A 227 -13.10 11.10 -23.85
C SER A 227 -12.34 10.22 -22.86
N ASP A 228 -12.55 8.89 -22.85
CA ASP A 228 -11.87 7.96 -21.93
C ASP A 228 -10.38 7.80 -22.23
N PHE A 229 -9.95 8.28 -23.40
CA PHE A 229 -8.56 8.33 -23.82
C PHE A 229 -7.84 9.60 -23.40
N VAL A 230 -8.55 10.61 -22.90
CA VAL A 230 -7.99 11.89 -22.47
C VAL A 230 -7.95 11.94 -20.95
N GLU A 231 -6.79 11.66 -20.36
CA GLU A 231 -6.59 11.68 -18.91
C GLU A 231 -5.51 12.68 -18.49
N MET A 232 -5.48 13.01 -17.18
CA MET A 232 -4.48 13.91 -16.61
C MET A 232 -3.07 13.30 -16.57
N PHE A 233 -2.93 12.00 -16.82
CA PHE A 233 -1.68 11.26 -16.71
C PHE A 233 -1.16 10.90 -18.10
N VAL A 234 0.03 11.39 -18.42
CA VAL A 234 0.72 11.12 -19.70
C VAL A 234 0.87 9.61 -19.92
N GLY A 235 0.55 9.14 -21.13
CA GLY A 235 0.74 7.76 -21.56
C GLY A 235 -0.37 6.77 -21.16
N VAL A 236 -1.33 7.17 -20.31
CA VAL A 236 -2.45 6.30 -19.93
C VAL A 236 -3.39 6.07 -21.11
N GLY A 237 -3.74 7.12 -21.86
CA GLY A 237 -4.56 7.01 -23.07
C GLY A 237 -3.96 6.04 -24.09
N ALA A 238 -2.67 6.23 -24.43
CA ALA A 238 -1.95 5.35 -25.35
C ALA A 238 -1.90 3.87 -24.87
N SER A 239 -1.74 3.61 -23.57
CA SER A 239 -1.80 2.24 -23.04
C SER A 239 -3.16 1.59 -23.24
N ARG A 240 -4.25 2.35 -23.05
CA ARG A 240 -5.61 1.86 -23.25
C ARG A 240 -5.93 1.57 -24.71
N VAL A 241 -5.42 2.39 -25.64
CA VAL A 241 -5.53 2.14 -27.08
C VAL A 241 -4.88 0.80 -27.41
N ARG A 242 -3.64 0.55 -26.96
CA ARG A 242 -2.95 -0.74 -27.20
C ARG A 242 -3.75 -1.93 -26.65
N ASP A 243 -4.17 -1.86 -25.39
CA ASP A 243 -4.92 -2.95 -24.76
C ASP A 243 -6.29 -3.19 -25.44
N LEU A 244 -6.99 -2.13 -25.87
CA LEU A 244 -8.23 -2.24 -26.65
C LEU A 244 -8.02 -2.99 -27.96
N PHE A 245 -7.00 -2.62 -28.74
CA PHE A 245 -6.70 -3.28 -30.01
C PHE A 245 -6.15 -4.70 -29.80
N GLU A 246 -5.40 -4.96 -28.73
CA GLU A 246 -4.94 -6.32 -28.38
C GLU A 246 -6.13 -7.23 -28.02
N GLN A 247 -7.08 -6.73 -27.23
CA GLN A 247 -8.32 -7.46 -26.91
C GLN A 247 -9.19 -7.68 -28.16
N GLY A 248 -9.30 -6.69 -29.04
CA GLY A 248 -10.01 -6.83 -30.31
C GLY A 248 -9.38 -7.88 -31.23
N LYS A 249 -8.05 -7.87 -31.40
CA LYS A 249 -7.32 -8.89 -32.19
C LYS A 249 -7.52 -10.30 -31.66
N LYS A 250 -7.60 -10.48 -30.33
CA LYS A 250 -7.88 -11.79 -29.69
C LYS A 250 -9.31 -12.29 -29.94
N ASN A 251 -10.26 -11.40 -30.19
CA ASN A 251 -11.68 -11.72 -30.40
C ASN A 251 -12.12 -11.51 -31.86
N ALA A 252 -11.19 -11.53 -32.81
CA ALA A 252 -11.51 -11.33 -34.23
C ALA A 252 -12.34 -12.50 -34.81
N PRO A 253 -13.34 -12.24 -35.68
CA PRO A 253 -13.80 -10.92 -36.15
C PRO A 253 -14.60 -10.18 -35.06
N CYS A 254 -14.35 -8.88 -34.88
CA CYS A 254 -15.05 -8.03 -33.92
C CYS A 254 -15.21 -6.59 -34.44
N ILE A 255 -16.04 -5.80 -33.77
CA ILE A 255 -16.19 -4.36 -34.00
C ILE A 255 -15.68 -3.60 -32.78
N ILE A 256 -14.80 -2.62 -33.02
CA ILE A 256 -14.37 -1.63 -32.03
C ILE A 256 -15.05 -0.30 -32.37
N PHE A 257 -15.95 0.14 -31.50
CA PHE A 257 -16.65 1.41 -31.62
C PHE A 257 -16.06 2.44 -30.66
N ILE A 258 -15.57 3.54 -31.22
CA ILE A 258 -15.06 4.69 -30.49
C ILE A 258 -16.07 5.83 -30.69
N ASP A 259 -16.85 6.12 -29.65
CA ASP A 259 -17.76 7.27 -29.65
C ASP A 259 -16.97 8.57 -29.45
N GLU A 260 -17.47 9.73 -29.89
CA GLU A 260 -16.84 11.04 -29.63
C GLU A 260 -15.31 11.09 -29.95
N ILE A 261 -14.90 10.52 -31.09
CA ILE A 261 -13.48 10.47 -31.50
C ILE A 261 -12.85 11.86 -31.67
N ASP A 262 -13.68 12.89 -31.87
CA ASP A 262 -13.28 14.30 -31.92
C ASP A 262 -12.62 14.79 -30.62
N ALA A 263 -12.90 14.15 -29.48
CA ALA A 263 -12.22 14.41 -28.21
C ALA A 263 -10.69 14.18 -28.30
N VAL A 264 -10.27 13.18 -29.11
CA VAL A 264 -8.87 12.83 -29.34
C VAL A 264 -8.31 13.53 -30.58
N GLY A 265 -9.15 13.84 -31.57
CA GLY A 265 -8.77 14.40 -32.87
C GLY A 265 -8.68 15.93 -32.96
N ARG A 266 -8.88 16.70 -31.87
CA ARG A 266 -8.90 18.17 -31.92
C ARG A 266 -7.55 18.77 -32.32
N HIS A 267 -7.55 19.66 -33.33
CA HIS A 267 -6.36 20.31 -33.87
C HIS A 267 -5.48 21.03 -32.82
N ARG A 268 -4.16 20.98 -33.08
CA ARG A 268 -3.09 21.68 -32.37
C ARG A 268 -3.41 23.16 -32.13
N GLY A 269 -3.61 23.54 -30.87
CA GLY A 269 -3.67 24.93 -30.43
C GLY A 269 -2.45 25.26 -29.57
N ALA A 270 -1.84 26.42 -29.79
CA ALA A 270 -0.67 26.94 -29.06
C ALA A 270 -1.00 27.31 -27.60
N GLY A 271 -1.40 26.32 -26.80
CA GLY A 271 -1.65 26.46 -25.36
C GLY A 271 -0.45 25.97 -24.57
N LEU A 272 0.23 26.88 -23.87
CA LEU A 272 1.22 26.59 -22.84
C LEU A 272 0.58 25.76 -21.71
N GLY A 273 0.65 24.44 -21.80
CA GLY A 273 0.18 23.52 -20.77
C GLY A 273 0.33 22.07 -21.21
N GLY A 274 0.97 21.24 -20.38
CA GLY A 274 1.38 19.84 -20.68
C GLY A 274 0.26 18.82 -20.93
N GLY A 275 -0.96 19.25 -21.27
CA GLY A 275 -2.02 18.38 -21.80
C GLY A 275 -1.90 18.11 -23.31
N HIS A 276 -1.01 18.81 -24.02
CA HIS A 276 -0.78 18.59 -25.45
C HIS A 276 -0.15 17.21 -25.73
N ASP A 277 0.87 16.85 -24.95
CA ASP A 277 1.69 15.65 -25.19
C ASP A 277 0.89 14.35 -25.03
N GLU A 278 -0.07 14.32 -24.10
CA GLU A 278 -0.89 13.14 -23.83
C GLU A 278 -1.87 12.83 -24.96
N ARG A 279 -2.52 13.87 -25.49
CA ARG A 279 -3.47 13.74 -26.61
C ARG A 279 -2.75 13.34 -27.88
N GLU A 280 -1.62 13.97 -28.19
CA GLU A 280 -0.82 13.62 -29.36
C GLU A 280 -0.28 12.20 -29.27
N GLN A 281 0.23 11.78 -28.10
CA GLN A 281 0.70 10.41 -27.91
C GLN A 281 -0.41 9.39 -28.11
N THR A 282 -1.61 9.68 -27.60
CA THR A 282 -2.75 8.78 -27.70
C THR A 282 -3.30 8.72 -29.14
N LEU A 283 -3.38 9.85 -29.83
CA LEU A 283 -3.76 9.91 -31.25
C LEU A 283 -2.77 9.13 -32.12
N ASN A 284 -1.47 9.37 -31.94
CA ASN A 284 -0.43 8.65 -32.68
C ASN A 284 -0.50 7.14 -32.43
N GLN A 285 -0.78 6.73 -31.20
CA GLN A 285 -0.95 5.31 -30.90
C GLN A 285 -2.17 4.72 -31.62
N LEU A 286 -3.27 5.47 -31.75
CA LEU A 286 -4.47 5.05 -32.46
C LEU A 286 -4.18 4.90 -33.97
N LEU A 287 -3.41 5.82 -34.55
CA LEU A 287 -2.95 5.74 -35.94
C LEU A 287 -2.00 4.56 -36.21
N VAL A 288 -1.20 4.15 -35.21
CA VAL A 288 -0.30 3.00 -35.34
C VAL A 288 -1.05 1.66 -35.30
N GLU A 289 -2.17 1.58 -34.57
CA GLU A 289 -2.95 0.34 -34.45
C GLU A 289 -3.91 0.08 -35.63
N MET A 290 -4.31 1.14 -36.37
CA MET A 290 -5.19 1.05 -37.55
C MET A 290 -4.44 0.62 -38.82
#